data_AF-A0A0E2M7X3-F1
#
_entry.id   AF-A0A0E2M7X3-F1
#
_cell.length_a   1.000
_cell.length_b   1.000
_cell.length_c   1.000
_cell.angle_alpha   90.00
_cell.angle_beta   90.00
_cell.angle_gamma   90.00
#
_symmetry.space_group_name_H-M   'P 1'
#
loop_
_entity.id
_entity.type
_entity.pdbx_description
1 polymer ?
#
loop_
_entity_poly.entity_id
_entity_poly.type
_entity_poly.pdbx_seq_one_letter_code
_entity_poly.pdbx_strand_id
1 'polypeptide(L)'
;MSFKGCIAPKAVTTIKRGADRLQIFEGFMDFLSWQTLNPSSTCDAIVLNSLALLPRIKEQIAGYREVESFLDNDDAGHKSFAVLKQMLPQIVDGAVRYREHKDLNEWLVAQSQLKCKQPLLPTTKRGIRR
;
A
#
# COMPACT_ATOMS: atom_id res chain seq x y z
N MET A 1 -19.38 -14.09 14.34
CA MET A 1 -19.77 -12.67 14.39
C MET A 1 -18.53 -11.87 14.78
N SER A 2 -17.92 -11.13 13.86
CA SER A 2 -16.80 -10.23 14.20
C SER A 2 -17.32 -8.79 14.22
N PHE A 3 -17.44 -8.23 15.42
CA PHE A 3 -17.76 -6.82 15.62
C PHE A 3 -16.47 -6.00 15.49
N LYS A 4 -16.36 -5.20 14.42
CA LYS A 4 -15.37 -4.12 14.32
C LYS A 4 -16.08 -2.80 14.66
N GLY A 5 -16.09 -2.45 15.94
CA GLY A 5 -16.56 -1.14 16.39
C GLY A 5 -15.54 -0.05 16.02
N CYS A 6 -16.01 1.09 15.52
CA CYS A 6 -15.22 2.31 15.34
C CYS A 6 -15.98 3.45 16.01
N ILE A 7 -15.31 4.31 16.78
CA ILE A 7 -15.88 5.52 17.38
C ILE A 7 -15.41 6.74 16.58
N ALA A 8 -16.36 7.66 16.29
CA ALA A 8 -16.23 8.90 15.49
C ALA A 8 -16.09 8.67 13.95
N PRO A 9 -16.53 9.62 13.09
CA PRO A 9 -16.80 9.31 11.69
C PRO A 9 -15.53 8.83 11.01
N LYS A 10 -15.61 7.68 10.31
CA LYS A 10 -14.50 7.19 9.50
C LYS A 10 -14.10 8.31 8.54
N ALA A 11 -12.92 8.87 8.77
CA ALA A 11 -12.35 9.94 7.97
C ALA A 11 -11.17 9.36 7.20
N VAL A 12 -10.99 9.86 5.98
CA VAL A 12 -9.77 9.60 5.23
C VAL A 12 -8.63 10.33 5.91
N THR A 13 -7.47 9.69 6.02
CA THR A 13 -6.25 10.37 6.47
C THR A 13 -5.49 10.83 5.24
N THR A 14 -5.03 12.07 5.23
CA THR A 14 -4.18 12.61 4.17
C THR A 14 -2.81 12.98 4.74
N ILE A 15 -1.76 12.50 4.11
CA ILE A 15 -0.36 12.76 4.46
C ILE A 15 0.26 13.53 3.30
N LYS A 16 0.52 14.82 3.50
CA LYS A 16 1.12 15.71 2.51
C LYS A 16 2.62 15.80 2.74
N ARG A 17 3.40 15.52 1.70
CA ARG A 17 4.85 15.72 1.60
C ARG A 17 5.21 16.77 0.55
N GLY A 18 4.20 17.32 -0.15
CA GLY A 18 4.38 18.32 -1.20
C GLY A 18 4.79 17.70 -2.54
N ALA A 19 4.48 16.41 -2.75
CA ALA A 19 4.79 15.72 -3.98
C ALA A 19 3.65 15.82 -5.00
N ASP A 20 4.00 15.81 -6.29
CA ASP A 20 3.01 15.77 -7.39
C ASP A 20 2.38 14.39 -7.60
N ARG A 21 2.85 13.39 -6.84
CA ARG A 21 2.41 11.99 -6.91
C ARG A 21 1.64 11.64 -5.65
N LEU A 22 0.49 10.99 -5.81
CA LEU A 22 -0.38 10.54 -4.73
C LEU A 22 -0.50 9.01 -4.73
N GLN A 23 -0.43 8.42 -3.54
CA GLN A 23 -0.69 7.01 -3.30
C GLN A 23 -1.92 6.84 -2.40
N ILE A 24 -2.90 6.04 -2.85
CA ILE A 24 -4.14 5.77 -2.11
C ILE A 24 -4.06 4.36 -1.52
N PHE A 25 -4.32 4.21 -0.23
CA PHE A 25 -4.26 2.94 0.50
C PHE A 25 -5.62 2.60 1.08
N GLU A 26 -5.99 1.33 1.07
CA GLU A 26 -7.23 0.85 1.69
C GLU A 26 -7.21 1.04 3.21
N GLY A 27 -6.13 0.62 3.87
CA GLY A 27 -5.92 0.78 5.31
C GLY A 27 -4.54 1.29 5.69
N PHE A 28 -4.38 1.62 6.99
CA PHE A 28 -3.09 2.09 7.52
C PHE A 28 -2.00 1.01 7.48
N MET A 29 -2.38 -0.26 7.63
CA MET A 29 -1.40 -1.36 7.55
C MET A 29 -0.78 -1.45 6.15
N ASP A 30 -1.55 -1.18 5.10
CA ASP A 30 -1.06 -1.14 3.72
C ASP A 30 -0.08 0.01 3.52
N PHE A 31 -0.44 1.20 4.02
CA PHE A 31 0.46 2.36 3.98
C PHE A 31 1.80 2.09 4.67
N LEU A 32 1.78 1.55 5.89
CA LEU A 32 3.00 1.22 6.64
C LEU A 32 3.82 0.11 5.97
N SER A 33 3.13 -0.89 5.40
CA SER A 33 3.79 -1.96 4.66
C SER A 33 4.50 -1.42 3.42
N TRP A 34 3.84 -0.52 2.68
CA TRP A 34 4.43 0.14 1.53
C TRP A 34 5.64 1.01 1.90
N GLN A 35 5.56 1.78 2.99
CA GLN A 35 6.69 2.58 3.49
C GLN A 35 7.88 1.70 3.90
N THR A 36 7.61 0.52 4.46
CA THR A 36 8.66 -0.46 4.81
C THR A 36 9.35 -1.02 3.55
N LEU A 37 8.56 -1.30 2.50
CA LEU A 37 9.07 -1.79 1.23
C LEU A 37 9.76 -0.70 0.40
N ASN A 38 9.33 0.55 0.54
CA ASN A 38 9.78 1.70 -0.25
C ASN A 38 10.14 2.87 0.67
N PRO A 39 11.24 2.76 1.45
CA PRO A 39 11.61 3.78 2.44
C PRO A 39 11.95 5.14 1.83
N SER A 40 12.26 5.19 0.53
CA SER A 40 12.53 6.41 -0.22
C SER A 40 11.29 7.02 -0.88
N SER A 41 10.08 6.48 -0.64
CA SER A 41 8.86 7.05 -1.22
C SER A 41 8.57 8.43 -0.64
N THR A 42 8.57 9.44 -1.51
CA THR A 42 8.26 10.84 -1.16
C THR A 42 6.82 11.23 -1.51
N CYS A 43 6.01 10.29 -2.01
CA CYS A 43 4.65 10.58 -2.48
C CYS A 43 3.75 11.09 -1.35
N ASP A 44 2.79 11.94 -1.70
CA ASP A 44 1.65 12.19 -0.82
C ASP A 44 0.84 10.89 -0.68
N ALA A 45 0.10 10.76 0.42
CA ALA A 45 -0.72 9.57 0.67
C ALA A 45 -2.13 9.92 1.13
N ILE A 46 -3.10 9.12 0.70
CA ILE A 46 -4.43 9.05 1.29
C ILE A 46 -4.63 7.64 1.83
N VAL A 47 -5.02 7.52 3.09
CA VAL A 47 -5.43 6.26 3.71
C VAL A 47 -6.94 6.30 3.90
N LEU A 48 -7.66 5.38 3.25
CA LEU A 48 -9.11 5.39 3.23
C LEU A 48 -9.71 4.96 4.57
N ASN A 49 -9.18 3.90 5.20
CA ASN A 49 -9.73 3.21 6.38
C ASN A 49 -11.09 2.52 6.15
N SER A 50 -11.69 2.72 4.98
CA SER A 50 -12.92 2.09 4.52
C SER A 50 -13.17 2.49 3.06
N LEU A 51 -13.38 1.50 2.18
CA LEU A 51 -13.72 1.73 0.76
C LEU A 51 -14.98 2.58 0.57
N ALA A 52 -15.92 2.56 1.54
CA ALA A 52 -17.10 3.44 1.54
C ALA A 52 -16.78 4.95 1.52
N LEU A 53 -15.53 5.36 1.76
CA LEU A 53 -15.10 6.75 1.75
C LEU A 53 -14.51 7.20 0.41
N LEU A 54 -14.38 6.30 -0.57
CA LEU A 54 -13.88 6.63 -1.90
C LEU A 54 -14.56 7.83 -2.58
N PRO A 55 -15.90 8.00 -2.51
CA PRO A 55 -16.52 9.17 -3.13
C PRO A 55 -16.03 10.50 -2.56
N ARG A 56 -15.52 10.52 -1.31
CA ARG A 56 -15.07 11.73 -0.62
C ARG A 56 -13.72 12.25 -1.09
N ILE A 57 -12.92 11.42 -1.76
CA ILE A 57 -11.56 11.78 -2.18
C ILE A 57 -11.50 12.33 -3.61
N LYS A 58 -12.63 12.40 -4.32
CA LYS A 58 -12.70 12.82 -5.74
C LYS A 58 -11.99 14.14 -6.02
N GLU A 59 -12.28 15.15 -5.22
CA GLU A 59 -11.68 16.48 -5.38
C GLU A 59 -10.22 16.49 -4.96
N GLN A 60 -9.86 15.70 -3.94
CA GLN A 60 -8.49 15.62 -3.43
C GLN A 60 -7.52 15.01 -4.44
N ILE A 61 -7.96 14.04 -5.24
CA ILE A 61 -7.09 13.36 -6.22
C ILE A 61 -6.91 14.15 -7.52
N ALA A 62 -7.80 15.10 -7.83
CA ALA A 62 -7.80 15.81 -9.11
C ALA A 62 -6.59 16.72 -9.34
N GLY A 63 -5.93 17.18 -8.26
CA GLY A 63 -4.78 18.08 -8.33
C GLY A 63 -3.42 17.39 -8.53
N TYR A 64 -3.38 16.06 -8.54
CA TYR A 64 -2.13 15.31 -8.64
C TYR A 64 -1.81 14.93 -10.09
N ARG A 65 -0.53 14.98 -10.44
CA ARG A 65 -0.04 14.60 -11.78
C ARG A 65 -0.15 13.09 -11.98
N GLU A 66 0.19 12.32 -10.95
CA GLU A 66 0.11 10.86 -10.96
C GLU A 66 -0.60 10.38 -9.70
N VAL A 67 -1.50 9.42 -9.88
CA VAL A 67 -2.22 8.79 -8.79
C VAL A 67 -2.14 7.29 -8.96
N GLU A 68 -1.79 6.62 -7.87
CA GLU A 68 -1.65 5.19 -7.78
C GLU A 68 -2.45 4.67 -6.59
N SER A 69 -3.18 3.57 -6.77
CA SER A 69 -3.94 2.95 -5.67
C SER A 69 -3.39 1.59 -5.28
N PHE A 70 -3.42 1.32 -3.99
CA PHE A 70 -3.07 0.06 -3.35
C PHE A 70 -4.28 -0.41 -2.55
N LEU A 71 -5.19 -1.11 -3.23
CA LEU A 71 -6.38 -1.72 -2.62
C LEU A 71 -6.17 -3.23 -2.47
N ASP A 72 -6.95 -3.87 -1.61
CA ASP A 72 -6.86 -5.32 -1.41
C ASP A 72 -7.21 -6.07 -2.72
N ASN A 73 -6.55 -7.19 -2.98
CA ASN A 73 -6.87 -8.14 -4.06
C ASN A 73 -8.06 -9.04 -3.66
N ASP A 74 -9.17 -8.39 -3.27
CA ASP A 74 -10.44 -9.05 -3.04
C ASP A 74 -11.56 -8.39 -3.85
N ASP A 75 -12.74 -8.98 -3.83
CA ASP A 75 -13.89 -8.48 -4.60
C ASP A 75 -14.24 -7.02 -4.28
N ALA A 76 -14.05 -6.59 -3.03
CA ALA A 76 -14.38 -5.24 -2.60
C ALA A 76 -13.34 -4.24 -3.13
N GLY A 77 -12.05 -4.59 -3.05
CA GLY A 77 -10.95 -3.81 -3.61
C GLY A 77 -11.05 -3.69 -5.13
N HIS A 78 -11.36 -4.77 -5.86
CA HIS A 78 -11.53 -4.72 -7.31
C HIS A 78 -12.71 -3.85 -7.76
N LYS A 79 -13.88 -3.98 -7.11
CA LYS A 79 -15.04 -3.12 -7.39
C LYS A 79 -14.72 -1.65 -7.11
N SER A 80 -13.98 -1.40 -6.05
CA SER A 80 -13.55 -0.07 -5.64
C SER A 80 -12.54 0.55 -6.60
N PHE A 81 -11.62 -0.25 -7.12
CA PHE A 81 -10.69 0.18 -8.17
C PHE A 81 -11.44 0.55 -9.46
N ALA A 82 -12.47 -0.20 -9.84
CA ALA A 82 -13.31 0.17 -10.99
C ALA A 82 -13.98 1.54 -10.82
N VAL A 83 -14.46 1.86 -9.61
CA VAL A 83 -14.99 3.18 -9.28
C VAL A 83 -13.90 4.26 -9.37
N LEU A 84 -12.72 4.01 -8.80
CA LEU A 84 -11.57 4.93 -8.93
C LEU A 84 -11.20 5.18 -10.39
N LYS A 85 -11.21 4.14 -11.23
CA LYS A 85 -10.90 4.23 -12.66
C LYS A 85 -11.93 5.07 -13.42
N GLN A 86 -13.21 5.03 -13.02
CA GLN A 86 -14.24 5.93 -13.55
C GLN A 86 -14.03 7.38 -13.10
N MET A 87 -13.58 7.60 -11.86
CA MET A 87 -13.31 8.93 -11.32
C MET A 87 -12.04 9.57 -11.90
N LEU A 88 -11.03 8.75 -12.17
CA LEU A 88 -9.71 9.15 -12.64
C LEU A 88 -9.17 8.10 -13.63
N PRO A 89 -9.45 8.22 -14.95
CA PRO A 89 -9.09 7.22 -15.94
C PRO A 89 -7.60 6.89 -16.02
N GLN A 90 -6.71 7.83 -15.66
CA GLN A 90 -5.27 7.64 -15.64
C GLN A 90 -4.73 6.97 -14.36
N ILE A 91 -5.58 6.63 -13.38
CA ILE A 91 -5.12 6.00 -12.14
C ILE A 91 -4.40 4.67 -12.44
N VAL A 92 -3.29 4.46 -11.75
CA VAL A 92 -2.46 3.24 -11.83
C VAL A 92 -2.93 2.23 -10.78
N ASP A 93 -3.15 0.99 -11.23
CA ASP A 93 -3.41 -0.14 -10.34
C ASP A 93 -2.11 -0.65 -9.72
N GLY A 94 -1.85 -0.29 -8.47
CA GLY A 94 -0.71 -0.78 -7.71
C GLY A 94 -0.86 -2.23 -7.25
N ALA A 95 -2.08 -2.77 -7.23
CA ALA A 95 -2.39 -4.12 -6.74
C ALA A 95 -1.77 -5.22 -7.61
N VAL A 96 -1.48 -4.90 -8.88
CA VAL A 96 -0.75 -5.74 -9.81
C VAL A 96 0.60 -6.22 -9.25
N ARG A 97 1.26 -5.43 -8.39
CA ARG A 97 2.57 -5.78 -7.80
C ARG A 97 2.49 -6.93 -6.79
N TYR A 98 1.32 -7.14 -6.20
CA TYR A 98 1.09 -8.16 -5.18
C TYR A 98 -0.09 -9.05 -5.53
N ARG A 99 -0.33 -9.33 -6.81
CA ARG A 99 -1.46 -10.15 -7.32
C ARG A 99 -1.61 -11.55 -6.69
N GLU A 100 -0.53 -12.08 -6.10
CA GLU A 100 -0.49 -13.40 -5.43
C GLU A 100 -0.75 -13.30 -3.91
N HIS A 101 -1.01 -12.09 -3.41
CA HIS A 101 -1.24 -11.78 -2.01
C HIS A 101 -2.52 -10.96 -1.88
N LYS A 102 -3.22 -11.13 -0.76
CA LYS A 102 -4.46 -10.41 -0.52
C LYS A 102 -4.19 -8.91 -0.37
N ASP A 103 -3.16 -8.53 0.37
CA ASP A 103 -2.87 -7.14 0.71
C ASP A 103 -1.35 -6.87 0.73
N LEU A 104 -0.98 -5.60 0.91
CA LEU A 104 0.42 -5.17 0.95
C LEU A 104 1.18 -5.75 2.14
N ASN A 105 0.49 -6.01 3.26
CA ASN A 105 1.10 -6.58 4.45
C ASN A 105 1.47 -8.05 4.24
N GLU A 106 0.58 -8.85 3.66
CA GLU A 106 0.87 -10.23 3.24
C GLU A 106 2.06 -10.28 2.27
N TRP A 107 2.10 -9.35 1.30
CA TRP A 107 3.23 -9.26 0.38
C TRP A 107 4.55 -8.92 1.10
N LEU A 108 4.54 -7.93 2.00
CA LEU A 108 5.72 -7.58 2.80
C LEU A 108 6.23 -8.77 3.62
N VAL A 109 5.32 -9.51 4.28
CA VAL A 109 5.67 -10.71 5.05
C VAL A 109 6.30 -11.77 4.16
N ALA A 110 5.72 -12.03 2.97
CA ALA A 110 6.28 -12.98 2.02
C ALA A 110 7.70 -12.57 1.56
N GLN A 111 7.92 -11.29 1.24
CA GLN A 111 9.25 -10.76 0.87
C GLN A 111 10.27 -10.92 2.00
N SER A 112 9.87 -10.70 3.26
CA SER A 112 10.74 -10.90 4.42
C SER A 112 11.15 -12.36 4.59
N GLN A 113 10.20 -13.29 4.45
CA GLN A 113 10.48 -14.73 4.55
C GLN A 113 11.44 -15.23 3.46
N LEU A 114 11.36 -14.68 2.25
CA LEU A 114 12.31 -15.00 1.18
C LEU A 114 13.74 -14.55 1.51
N LYS A 115 13.91 -13.38 2.14
CA LYS A 115 15.22 -12.89 2.57
C LYS A 115 15.84 -13.79 3.65
N CYS A 116 15.05 -14.26 4.61
CA CYS A 116 15.52 -15.15 5.67
C CYS A 116 15.83 -16.58 5.20
N LYS A 117 15.29 -17.02 4.05
CA LYS A 117 15.55 -18.35 3.47
C LYS A 117 16.76 -18.40 2.54
N GLN A 118 17.44 -17.29 2.28
CA GLN A 118 18.73 -17.33 1.58
C GLN A 118 19.78 -17.97 2.50
N PRO A 119 20.48 -19.04 2.08
CA PRO A 119 21.52 -19.63 2.90
C PRO A 119 22.62 -18.59 3.14
N LEU A 120 22.91 -18.31 4.41
CA LEU A 120 24.10 -17.56 4.81
C LEU A 120 25.30 -18.24 4.15
N LEU A 121 25.96 -17.55 3.21
CA LEU A 121 27.20 -18.05 2.61
C LEU A 121 28.18 -18.39 3.76
N PRO A 122 28.83 -19.57 3.74
CA PRO A 122 29.79 -19.92 4.79
C PRO A 122 30.85 -18.83 4.83
N THR A 123 30.94 -18.10 5.95
CA THR A 123 32.05 -17.19 6.18
C THR A 123 33.30 -18.03 6.26
N THR A 124 34.13 -17.99 5.23
CA THR A 124 35.44 -18.65 5.22
C THR A 124 36.26 -18.05 6.36
N LYS A 125 36.33 -18.76 7.50
CA LYS A 125 37.28 -18.44 8.56
C LYS A 125 38.68 -18.63 7.98
N ARG A 126 39.30 -17.54 7.54
CA ARG A 126 40.73 -17.53 7.23
C ARG A 126 41.48 -17.80 8.53
N GLY A 127 41.97 -19.03 8.66
CA GLY A 127 42.82 -19.44 9.76
C GLY A 127 44.04 -18.53 9.86
N ILE A 128 44.27 -17.99 11.05
CA ILE A 128 45.51 -17.34 11.42
C ILE A 128 46.58 -18.43 11.46
N ARG A 129 47.49 -18.43 10.49
CA ARG A 129 48.73 -19.20 10.58
C ARG A 129 49.69 -18.40 11.48
N ARG A 130 50.06 -19.01 12.61
CA ARG A 130 51.16 -18.56 13.46
C ARG A 130 52.49 -18.98 12.84
#